data_AF-A0A285D5L6-F1
#
_entry.id   AF-A0A285D5L6-F1
#
_cell.length_a   1.000
_cell.length_b   1.000
_cell.length_c   1.000
_cell.angle_alpha   90.00
_cell.angle_beta   90.00
_cell.angle_gamma   90.00
#
_symmetry.space_group_name_H-M   'P 1'
#
loop_
_entity.id
_entity.type
_entity.pdbx_description
1 polymer ?
#
loop_
_entity_poly.entity_id
_entity_poly.type
_entity_poly.pdbx_seq_one_letter_code
_entity_poly.pdbx_strand_id
1 'polypeptide(L)'
;MKSLNPALQTHLNEGTTTLSWCWRITRADGVTFGFTDHDRTLSFDGTEFEPESGLTASEIRSGSDLSVDAQDAQGVLSSDRITETDILDGRWDNAAVEVWRVNWASPAQRVLLRRGAIGQIRRGRLAFVAEVRSLAHVLGQTVGRTFQASCDAALGDARCGVNLEATAFKGVGAVVDVLRDRAFTASGLGTFEAGWFTFGLVEWTSGANAVRRVEVLSHDLVDGVTILTLLEAPVRPITATDAFVVRAGCDKRIATCGTKFANVANFRGFPHIPGQDAVLRYATKDGGHEGAVL
;
A
#
# COMPACT_ATOMS: atom_id res chain seq x y z
N MET A 1 -28.06 5.93 -15.38
CA MET A 1 -28.57 7.28 -15.10
C MET A 1 -28.44 7.53 -13.59
N LYS A 2 -27.91 8.68 -13.16
CA LYS A 2 -27.79 8.98 -11.72
C LYS A 2 -29.11 9.54 -11.20
N SER A 3 -29.55 9.09 -10.03
CA SER A 3 -30.68 9.69 -9.34
C SER A 3 -30.23 11.00 -8.69
N LEU A 4 -30.89 12.10 -9.03
CA LEU A 4 -30.59 13.43 -8.46
C LEU A 4 -31.59 13.74 -7.35
N ASN A 5 -31.11 14.45 -6.32
CA ASN A 5 -32.00 15.08 -5.35
C ASN A 5 -33.00 15.98 -6.11
N PRO A 6 -34.33 15.89 -5.82
CA PRO A 6 -35.33 16.72 -6.50
C PRO A 6 -35.00 18.22 -6.51
N ALA A 7 -34.47 18.76 -5.40
CA ALA A 7 -34.08 20.16 -5.32
C ALA A 7 -32.92 20.51 -6.27
N LEU A 8 -31.95 19.60 -6.42
CA LEU A 8 -30.86 19.78 -7.40
C LEU A 8 -31.39 19.66 -8.83
N GLN A 9 -32.32 18.74 -9.10
CA GLN A 9 -32.93 18.61 -10.43
C GLN A 9 -33.72 19.87 -10.81
N THR A 10 -34.50 20.43 -9.89
CA THR A 10 -35.23 21.70 -10.11
C THR A 10 -34.25 22.82 -10.43
N HIS A 11 -33.19 22.99 -9.63
CA HIS A 11 -32.15 23.98 -9.87
C HIS A 11 -31.48 23.84 -11.24
N LEU A 12 -31.18 22.61 -11.67
CA LEU A 12 -30.61 22.35 -12.99
C LEU A 12 -31.57 22.74 -14.13
N ASN A 13 -32.88 22.57 -13.93
CA ASN A 13 -33.90 22.89 -14.93
C ASN A 13 -34.12 24.41 -15.07
N GLU A 14 -33.75 25.23 -14.08
CA GLU A 14 -33.86 26.70 -14.13
C GLU A 14 -32.89 27.36 -15.12
N GLY A 15 -31.83 26.64 -15.54
CA GLY A 15 -30.86 27.10 -16.53
C GLY A 15 -29.80 28.08 -16.01
N THR A 16 -30.00 28.72 -14.85
CA THR A 16 -28.99 29.53 -14.17
C THR A 16 -28.30 28.70 -13.09
N THR A 17 -27.05 28.29 -13.31
CA THR A 17 -26.39 27.32 -12.42
C THR A 17 -25.37 27.98 -11.48
N THR A 18 -25.57 27.81 -10.18
CA THR A 18 -24.60 28.10 -9.11
C THR A 18 -23.81 26.83 -8.72
N LEU A 19 -23.27 26.12 -9.71
CA LEU A 19 -22.63 24.82 -9.50
C LEU A 19 -21.11 24.93 -9.46
N SER A 20 -20.52 24.19 -8.53
CA SER A 20 -19.08 23.99 -8.34
C SER A 20 -18.75 22.49 -8.38
N TRP A 21 -17.48 22.19 -8.64
CA TRP A 21 -16.88 20.90 -8.41
C TRP A 21 -16.28 20.83 -7.01
N CYS A 22 -16.43 19.67 -6.37
CA CYS A 22 -15.82 19.37 -5.09
C CYS A 22 -15.15 17.99 -5.17
N TRP A 23 -13.90 17.90 -4.76
CA TRP A 23 -13.15 16.64 -4.70
C TRP A 23 -12.88 16.31 -3.24
N ARG A 24 -13.21 15.08 -2.84
CA ARG A 24 -12.79 14.53 -1.56
C ARG A 24 -11.75 13.46 -1.82
N ILE A 25 -10.58 13.60 -1.21
CA ILE A 25 -9.51 12.61 -1.27
C ILE A 25 -9.28 12.05 0.13
N THR A 26 -9.37 10.74 0.29
CA THR A 26 -9.16 10.06 1.57
C THR A 26 -7.96 9.11 1.45
N ARG A 27 -6.92 9.39 2.23
CA ARG A 27 -5.72 8.55 2.30
C ARG A 27 -5.99 7.25 3.06
N ALA A 28 -5.10 6.27 2.90
CA ALA A 28 -5.22 4.97 3.57
C ALA A 28 -5.17 5.06 5.12
N ASP A 29 -4.60 6.14 5.67
CA ASP A 29 -4.59 6.43 7.11
C ASP A 29 -5.86 7.16 7.61
N GLY A 30 -6.84 7.39 6.72
CA GLY A 30 -8.13 8.00 7.04
C GLY A 30 -8.13 9.53 6.98
N VAL A 31 -6.98 10.17 6.80
CA VAL A 31 -6.93 11.63 6.65
C VAL A 31 -7.64 12.02 5.35
N THR A 32 -8.58 12.97 5.47
CA THR A 32 -9.43 13.41 4.38
C THR A 32 -9.13 14.85 4.01
N PHE A 33 -9.07 15.11 2.71
CA PHE A 33 -8.82 16.41 2.09
C PHE A 33 -10.00 16.74 1.19
N GLY A 34 -10.48 17.97 1.27
CA GLY A 34 -11.54 18.48 0.43
C GLY A 34 -11.04 19.67 -0.37
N PHE A 35 -11.32 19.69 -1.66
CA PHE A 35 -10.96 20.78 -2.56
C PHE A 35 -12.17 21.22 -3.38
N THR A 36 -12.27 22.49 -3.73
CA THR A 36 -13.32 23.00 -4.62
C THR A 36 -12.77 24.00 -5.64
N ASP A 37 -13.43 24.08 -6.81
CA ASP A 37 -13.20 25.12 -7.82
C ASP A 37 -13.98 26.42 -7.52
N HIS A 38 -14.77 26.44 -6.44
CA HIS A 38 -15.37 27.65 -5.91
C HIS A 38 -14.32 28.49 -5.18
N ASP A 39 -14.51 29.80 -5.16
CA ASP A 39 -13.61 30.76 -4.51
C ASP A 39 -13.78 30.84 -2.98
N ARG A 40 -14.78 30.13 -2.43
CA ARG A 40 -15.05 30.05 -0.99
C ARG A 40 -15.15 28.62 -0.51
N THR A 41 -14.73 28.40 0.73
CA THR A 41 -14.81 27.09 1.38
C THR A 41 -16.25 26.60 1.41
N LEU A 42 -16.46 25.36 0.96
CA LEU A 42 -17.73 24.65 1.06
C LEU A 42 -17.61 23.54 2.11
N SER A 43 -18.70 23.15 2.75
CA SER A 43 -18.68 22.09 3.76
C SER A 43 -19.88 21.17 3.66
N PHE A 44 -19.61 19.86 3.68
CA PHE A 44 -20.64 18.82 3.75
C PHE A 44 -20.04 17.46 4.15
N ASP A 45 -20.87 16.62 4.77
CA ASP A 45 -20.51 15.27 5.26
C ASP A 45 -19.20 15.26 6.09
N GLY A 46 -19.05 16.25 6.98
CA GLY A 46 -17.87 16.37 7.86
C GLY A 46 -16.56 16.73 7.16
N THR A 47 -16.60 17.11 5.88
CA THR A 47 -15.42 17.56 5.11
C THR A 47 -15.55 19.04 4.78
N GLU A 48 -14.48 19.80 5.02
CA GLU A 48 -14.30 21.14 4.47
C GLU A 48 -13.59 21.02 3.12
N PHE A 49 -14.15 21.68 2.12
CA PHE A 49 -13.63 21.76 0.77
C PHE A 49 -13.05 23.15 0.56
N GLU A 50 -11.72 23.25 0.59
CA GLU A 50 -11.04 24.53 0.52
C GLU A 50 -10.90 25.02 -0.93
N PRO A 51 -10.97 26.34 -1.17
CA PRO A 51 -10.64 26.94 -2.46
C PRO A 51 -9.17 26.71 -2.73
N GLU A 52 -8.84 25.86 -3.68
CA GLU A 52 -7.44 25.66 -4.02
C GLU A 52 -7.23 25.50 -5.52
N SER A 53 -6.28 26.29 -6.02
CA SER A 53 -5.81 26.26 -7.40
C SER A 53 -4.94 25.03 -7.60
N GLY A 54 -5.57 23.89 -7.81
CA GLY A 54 -4.85 22.66 -8.13
C GLY A 54 -5.71 21.75 -8.99
N LEU A 55 -6.93 21.49 -8.55
CA LEU A 55 -7.82 20.57 -9.24
C LEU A 55 -8.54 21.26 -10.40
N THR A 56 -7.84 21.37 -11.53
CA THR A 56 -8.49 21.62 -12.81
C THR A 56 -8.98 20.28 -13.35
N ALA A 57 -10.31 20.12 -13.48
CA ALA A 57 -10.85 18.96 -14.17
C ALA A 57 -10.41 18.98 -15.64
N SER A 58 -9.49 18.10 -16.02
CA SER A 58 -9.32 17.76 -17.43
C SER A 58 -10.56 16.98 -17.91
N GLU A 59 -10.72 16.87 -19.23
CA GLU A 59 -11.83 16.16 -19.87
C GLU A 59 -12.15 14.83 -19.16
N ILE A 60 -13.37 14.71 -18.64
CA ILE A 60 -13.87 13.47 -18.04
C ILE A 60 -14.41 12.59 -19.17
N ARG A 61 -13.68 11.53 -19.50
CA ARG A 61 -14.17 10.50 -20.42
C ARG A 61 -14.95 9.43 -19.65
N SER A 62 -16.03 8.94 -20.26
CA SER A 62 -16.85 7.86 -19.71
C SER A 62 -17.24 6.90 -20.83
N GLY A 63 -16.65 5.70 -20.85
CA GLY A 63 -17.07 4.55 -21.66
C GLY A 63 -18.02 3.60 -20.93
N SER A 64 -18.82 2.82 -21.65
CA SER A 64 -19.65 1.74 -21.05
C SER A 64 -18.89 0.43 -20.87
N ASP A 65 -17.61 0.40 -21.20
CA ASP A 65 -16.73 -0.75 -21.16
C ASP A 65 -15.92 -0.80 -19.85
N LEU A 66 -15.21 -1.92 -19.65
CA LEU A 66 -14.34 -2.14 -18.49
C LEU A 66 -12.91 -1.62 -18.73
N SER A 67 -12.67 -0.85 -19.80
CA SER A 67 -11.35 -0.30 -20.06
C SER A 67 -11.03 0.83 -19.08
N VAL A 68 -9.80 0.83 -18.57
CA VAL A 68 -9.31 1.82 -17.60
C VAL A 68 -9.21 3.19 -18.28
N ASP A 69 -8.68 3.23 -19.50
CA ASP A 69 -8.46 4.45 -20.31
C ASP A 69 -9.76 5.22 -20.61
N ALA A 70 -10.91 4.56 -20.76
CA ALA A 70 -12.18 5.22 -21.04
C ALA A 70 -12.80 5.88 -19.80
N GLN A 71 -12.20 5.70 -18.63
CA GLN A 71 -12.73 6.14 -17.33
C GLN A 71 -11.71 6.91 -16.49
N ASP A 72 -10.54 7.25 -17.03
CA ASP A 72 -9.52 8.00 -16.30
C ASP A 72 -9.75 9.52 -16.43
N ALA A 73 -9.44 10.24 -15.35
CA ALA A 73 -9.40 11.69 -15.33
C ALA A 73 -8.01 12.14 -14.88
N GLN A 74 -7.40 13.08 -15.60
CA GLN A 74 -6.14 13.70 -15.20
C GLN A 74 -6.44 14.98 -14.44
N GLY A 75 -5.93 15.08 -13.20
CA GLY A 75 -6.01 16.28 -12.39
C GLY A 75 -4.62 16.78 -12.05
N VAL A 76 -4.44 18.10 -12.04
CA VAL A 76 -3.31 18.69 -11.32
C VAL A 76 -3.66 18.65 -9.83
N LEU A 77 -2.69 18.31 -8.99
CA LEU A 77 -2.77 18.41 -7.54
C LEU A 77 -1.64 19.36 -7.14
N SER A 78 -1.98 20.62 -6.88
CA SER A 78 -1.11 21.55 -6.18
C SER A 78 -1.85 22.01 -4.94
N SER A 79 -1.31 21.60 -3.79
CA SER A 79 -1.77 22.02 -2.49
C SER A 79 -0.59 22.00 -1.54
N ASP A 80 -0.49 22.99 -0.65
CA ASP A 80 0.54 23.00 0.40
C ASP A 80 0.35 21.82 1.38
N ARG A 81 -0.85 21.21 1.38
CA ARG A 81 -1.19 20.02 2.18
C ARG A 81 -0.75 18.71 1.54
N ILE A 82 -0.40 18.74 0.25
CA ILE A 82 0.13 17.59 -0.49
C ILE A 82 1.63 17.80 -0.65
N THR A 83 2.40 17.34 0.34
CA THR A 83 3.85 17.52 0.32
C THR A 83 4.53 16.49 -0.57
N GLU A 84 5.64 16.87 -1.22
CA GLU A 84 6.47 15.93 -2.00
C GLU A 84 6.94 14.75 -1.14
N THR A 85 7.29 15.03 0.12
CA THR A 85 7.66 13.98 1.09
C THR A 85 6.55 12.97 1.30
N ASP A 86 5.29 13.40 1.42
CA ASP A 86 4.16 12.47 1.58
C ASP A 86 3.92 11.63 0.31
N ILE A 87 4.09 12.23 -0.87
CA ILE A 87 4.01 11.50 -2.16
C ILE A 87 5.08 10.42 -2.24
N LEU A 88 6.34 10.77 -1.97
CA LEU A 88 7.46 9.83 -2.01
C LEU A 88 7.31 8.72 -0.96
N ASP A 89 6.76 9.06 0.20
CA ASP A 89 6.45 8.12 1.29
C ASP A 89 5.23 7.23 0.96
N GLY A 90 4.65 7.31 -0.25
CA GLY A 90 3.54 6.47 -0.70
C GLY A 90 2.22 6.73 0.03
N ARG A 91 2.08 7.89 0.70
CA ARG A 91 0.88 8.24 1.50
C ARG A 91 -0.38 8.43 0.68
N TRP A 92 -0.20 8.70 -0.60
CA TRP A 92 -1.25 8.98 -1.58
C TRP A 92 -1.54 7.78 -2.49
N ASP A 93 -0.79 6.68 -2.33
CA ASP A 93 -0.97 5.47 -3.11
C ASP A 93 -2.38 4.91 -2.89
N ASN A 94 -3.12 4.75 -3.98
CA ASN A 94 -4.49 4.24 -3.97
C ASN A 94 -5.44 5.04 -3.04
N ALA A 95 -5.14 6.32 -2.76
CA ALA A 95 -6.02 7.19 -1.99
C ALA A 95 -7.38 7.31 -2.69
N ALA A 96 -8.47 7.13 -1.95
CA ALA A 96 -9.81 7.16 -2.51
C ALA A 96 -10.19 8.57 -2.96
N VAL A 97 -10.79 8.71 -4.14
CA VAL A 97 -11.22 9.98 -4.70
C VAL A 97 -12.72 9.95 -4.93
N GLU A 98 -13.44 10.95 -4.42
CA GLU A 98 -14.83 11.22 -4.73
C GLU A 98 -14.95 12.58 -5.43
N VAL A 99 -15.63 12.60 -6.59
CA VAL A 99 -15.87 13.83 -7.35
C VAL A 99 -17.35 14.17 -7.27
N TRP A 100 -17.66 15.36 -6.77
CA TRP A 100 -19.00 15.85 -6.52
C TRP A 100 -19.32 17.05 -7.41
N ARG A 101 -20.57 17.14 -7.86
CA ARG A 101 -21.16 18.38 -8.37
C ARG A 101 -22.04 18.96 -7.28
N VAL A 102 -21.78 20.20 -6.89
CA VAL A 102 -22.37 20.83 -5.70
C VAL A 102 -22.95 22.19 -6.08
N ASN A 103 -24.16 22.51 -5.64
CA ASN A 103 -24.63 23.88 -5.65
C ASN A 103 -23.92 24.67 -4.54
N TRP A 104 -23.04 25.60 -4.88
CA TRP A 104 -22.29 26.38 -3.87
C TRP A 104 -23.21 27.28 -3.03
N ALA A 105 -24.38 27.66 -3.54
CA ALA A 105 -25.37 28.43 -2.79
C ALA A 105 -26.16 27.56 -1.79
N SER A 106 -26.20 26.24 -2.00
CA SER A 106 -26.87 25.29 -1.11
C SER A 106 -26.21 23.90 -1.21
N PRO A 107 -25.13 23.62 -0.44
CA PRO A 107 -24.36 22.37 -0.57
C PRO A 107 -25.13 21.07 -0.30
N ALA A 108 -26.34 21.16 0.27
CA ALA A 108 -27.27 20.04 0.36
C ALA A 108 -27.74 19.55 -1.03
N GLN A 109 -27.77 20.43 -2.03
CA GLN A 109 -28.05 20.11 -3.42
C GLN A 109 -26.76 19.69 -4.11
N ARG A 110 -26.42 18.40 -3.99
CA ARG A 110 -25.22 17.82 -4.58
C ARG A 110 -25.47 16.43 -5.12
N VAL A 111 -24.57 15.99 -6.00
CA VAL A 111 -24.55 14.61 -6.50
C VAL A 111 -23.10 14.13 -6.59
N LEU A 112 -22.87 12.91 -6.12
CA LEU A 112 -21.61 12.20 -6.34
C LEU A 112 -21.52 11.79 -7.82
N LEU A 113 -20.57 12.34 -8.56
CA LEU A 113 -20.37 12.05 -9.97
C LEU A 113 -19.41 10.90 -10.23
N ARG A 114 -18.37 10.71 -9.41
CA ARG A 114 -17.44 9.58 -9.59
C ARG A 114 -16.80 9.16 -8.28
N ARG A 115 -16.50 7.86 -8.19
CA ARG A 115 -15.54 7.29 -7.24
C ARG A 115 -14.39 6.68 -8.01
N GLY A 116 -13.19 6.85 -7.49
CA GLY A 116 -11.97 6.29 -8.03
C GLY A 116 -10.89 6.24 -6.97
N ALA A 117 -9.66 6.02 -7.41
CA ALA A 117 -8.49 6.10 -6.56
C ALA A 117 -7.36 6.84 -7.29
N ILE A 118 -6.45 7.44 -6.54
CA ILE A 118 -5.22 7.99 -7.10
C ILE A 118 -4.39 6.84 -7.67
N GLY A 119 -4.08 6.93 -8.96
CA GLY A 119 -3.19 6.06 -9.71
C GLY A 119 -1.80 6.67 -9.82
N GLN A 120 -1.29 6.80 -11.04
CA GLN A 120 0.05 7.36 -11.24
C GLN A 120 0.08 8.85 -10.87
N ILE A 121 1.04 9.23 -10.02
CA ILE A 121 1.40 10.62 -9.78
C ILE A 121 2.66 10.95 -10.59
N ARG A 122 2.60 11.99 -11.41
CA ARG A 122 3.72 12.50 -12.20
C ARG A 122 4.13 13.86 -11.67
N ARG A 123 5.44 14.07 -11.53
CA ARG A 123 6.01 15.35 -11.12
C ARG A 123 6.15 16.27 -12.33
N GLY A 124 5.44 17.40 -12.32
CA GLY A 124 5.68 18.52 -13.22
C GLY A 124 6.70 19.51 -12.65
N ARG A 125 6.97 20.59 -13.39
CA ARG A 125 7.93 21.64 -12.96
C ARG A 125 7.41 22.47 -11.77
N LEU A 126 6.09 22.66 -11.67
CA LEU A 126 5.45 23.54 -10.67
C LEU A 126 4.33 22.84 -9.87
N ALA A 127 3.89 21.66 -10.29
CA ALA A 127 2.78 20.94 -9.68
C ALA A 127 2.90 19.43 -9.93
N PHE A 128 2.19 18.64 -9.12
CA PHE A 128 2.01 17.21 -9.37
C PHE A 128 0.75 17.00 -10.22
N VAL A 129 0.79 15.97 -11.06
CA VAL A 129 -0.37 15.52 -11.84
C VAL A 129 -0.72 14.13 -11.37
N ALA A 130 -1.91 13.95 -10.81
CA ALA A 130 -2.41 12.64 -10.43
C ALA A 130 -3.46 12.15 -11.42
N GLU A 131 -3.28 10.92 -11.86
CA GLU A 131 -4.30 10.15 -12.54
C GLU A 131 -5.33 9.66 -11.52
N VAL A 132 -6.61 9.87 -11.80
CA VAL A 132 -7.70 9.25 -11.04
C VAL A 132 -8.19 8.04 -11.82
N ARG A 133 -7.89 6.86 -11.29
CA ARG A 133 -8.30 5.58 -11.85
C ARG A 133 -9.71 5.22 -11.43
N SER A 134 -10.46 4.64 -12.35
CA SER A 134 -11.77 4.10 -12.06
C SER A 134 -11.69 2.85 -11.18
N LEU A 135 -12.82 2.50 -10.55
CA LEU A 135 -12.94 1.25 -9.77
C LEU A 135 -12.71 -0.02 -10.62
N ALA A 136 -12.86 0.08 -11.95
CA ALA A 136 -12.65 -1.05 -12.86
C ALA A 136 -11.18 -1.48 -12.95
N HIS A 137 -10.22 -0.63 -12.58
CA HIS A 137 -8.80 -0.99 -12.55
C HIS A 137 -8.53 -2.27 -11.73
N VAL A 138 -9.25 -2.46 -10.63
CA VAL A 138 -9.13 -3.65 -9.77
C VAL A 138 -9.51 -4.93 -10.53
N LEU A 139 -10.48 -4.86 -11.45
CA LEU A 139 -10.95 -6.02 -12.22
C LEU A 139 -9.95 -6.46 -13.29
N GLY A 140 -9.06 -5.56 -13.73
CA GLY A 140 -7.99 -5.87 -14.69
C GLY A 140 -6.77 -6.55 -14.06
N GLN A 141 -6.72 -6.69 -12.74
CA GLN A 141 -5.58 -7.30 -12.06
C GLN A 141 -5.59 -8.82 -12.25
N THR A 142 -4.43 -9.40 -12.57
CA THR A 142 -4.27 -10.85 -12.57
C THR A 142 -4.29 -11.35 -11.14
N VAL A 143 -5.39 -12.00 -10.75
CA VAL A 143 -5.55 -12.63 -9.44
C VAL A 143 -5.51 -14.14 -9.63
N GLY A 144 -4.67 -14.81 -8.86
CA GLY A 144 -4.53 -16.25 -8.94
C GLY A 144 -3.34 -16.75 -8.14
N ARG A 145 -3.19 -18.07 -8.11
CA ARG A 145 -2.05 -18.73 -7.47
C ARG A 145 -1.25 -19.45 -8.53
N THR A 146 0.06 -19.44 -8.37
CA THR A 146 0.98 -20.23 -9.18
C THR A 146 1.40 -21.47 -8.40
N PHE A 147 1.56 -22.60 -9.09
CA PHE A 147 2.22 -23.75 -8.53
C PHE A 147 3.73 -23.48 -8.48
N GLN A 148 4.25 -23.28 -7.27
CA GLN A 148 5.67 -22.97 -7.02
C GLN A 148 6.15 -23.67 -5.76
N ALA A 149 7.46 -23.90 -5.65
CA ALA A 149 8.05 -24.58 -4.50
C ALA A 149 7.93 -23.77 -3.20
N SER A 150 8.02 -22.45 -3.29
CA SER A 150 7.91 -21.52 -2.16
C SER A 150 6.46 -21.36 -1.68
N CYS A 151 6.30 -21.01 -0.41
CA CYS A 151 5.00 -20.63 0.14
C CYS A 151 4.51 -19.32 -0.47
N ASP A 152 3.26 -19.29 -0.93
CA ASP A 152 2.61 -18.08 -1.45
C ASP A 152 1.79 -17.31 -0.40
N ALA A 153 1.73 -17.78 0.85
CA ALA A 153 1.04 -17.08 1.94
C ALA A 153 1.89 -15.96 2.54
N ALA A 154 1.26 -14.87 2.95
CA ALA A 154 1.90 -13.87 3.79
C ALA A 154 2.07 -14.44 5.21
N LEU A 155 3.20 -14.16 5.86
CA LEU A 155 3.46 -14.69 7.19
C LEU A 155 2.45 -14.10 8.18
N GLY A 156 1.74 -14.96 8.90
CA GLY A 156 0.70 -14.56 9.85
C GLY A 156 -0.65 -14.18 9.22
N ASP A 157 -0.82 -14.30 7.91
CA ASP A 157 -2.16 -14.19 7.30
C ASP A 157 -3.06 -15.37 7.69
N ALA A 158 -4.34 -15.33 7.31
CA ALA A 158 -5.29 -16.40 7.62
C ALA A 158 -4.92 -17.76 7.01
N ARG A 159 -4.13 -17.79 5.92
CA ARG A 159 -3.71 -19.04 5.26
C ARG A 159 -2.50 -19.66 5.97
N CYS A 160 -1.63 -18.83 6.56
CA CYS A 160 -0.47 -19.19 7.33
C CYS A 160 -0.83 -19.52 8.78
N GLY A 161 -1.55 -18.64 9.48
CA GLY A 161 -2.02 -18.84 10.86
C GLY A 161 -0.97 -18.68 11.97
N VAL A 162 0.29 -18.35 11.64
CA VAL A 162 1.33 -18.07 12.64
C VAL A 162 0.97 -16.81 13.42
N ASN A 163 0.93 -16.90 14.75
CA ASN A 163 0.73 -15.73 15.60
C ASN A 163 2.04 -14.92 15.74
N LEU A 164 2.20 -13.88 14.93
CA LEU A 164 3.36 -12.99 14.99
C LEU A 164 3.41 -12.08 16.23
N GLU A 165 2.36 -12.05 17.04
CA GLU A 165 2.37 -11.33 18.32
C GLU A 165 2.94 -12.16 19.47
N ALA A 166 3.22 -13.45 19.25
CA ALA A 166 3.93 -14.27 20.22
C ALA A 166 5.35 -13.72 20.44
N THR A 167 5.82 -13.75 21.70
CA THR A 167 7.12 -13.20 22.11
C THR A 167 8.31 -13.81 21.35
N ALA A 168 8.20 -15.08 20.94
CA ALA A 168 9.21 -15.74 20.11
C ALA A 168 9.38 -15.11 18.72
N PHE A 169 8.35 -14.44 18.20
CA PHE A 169 8.34 -13.87 16.85
C PHE A 169 8.31 -12.34 16.83
N LYS A 170 8.37 -11.70 18.00
CA LYS A 170 8.21 -10.26 18.16
C LYS A 170 9.30 -9.69 19.06
N GLY A 171 10.10 -8.78 18.50
CA GLY A 171 11.06 -7.97 19.23
C GLY A 171 10.56 -6.53 19.37
N VAL A 172 10.97 -5.87 20.45
CA VAL A 172 10.80 -4.42 20.64
C VAL A 172 12.19 -3.84 20.80
N GLY A 173 12.50 -2.79 20.05
CA GLY A 173 13.82 -2.19 20.05
C GLY A 173 13.78 -0.68 19.83
N ALA A 174 14.94 -0.07 20.00
CA ALA A 174 15.16 1.33 19.67
C ALA A 174 16.48 1.48 18.92
N VAL A 175 16.50 2.45 18.00
CA VAL A 175 17.70 2.85 17.26
C VAL A 175 18.73 3.42 18.23
N VAL A 176 19.94 2.89 18.20
CA VAL A 176 21.07 3.38 19.01
C VAL A 176 21.90 4.35 18.18
N ASP A 177 22.37 3.90 17.01
CA ASP A 177 23.15 4.72 16.08
C ASP A 177 22.80 4.38 14.63
N VAL A 178 22.75 5.40 13.77
CA VAL A 178 22.44 5.26 12.35
C VAL A 178 23.75 5.09 11.59
N LEU A 179 23.97 3.90 11.03
CA LEU A 179 25.21 3.57 10.31
C LEU A 179 25.18 4.11 8.87
N ARG A 180 24.02 4.01 8.20
CA ARG A 180 23.73 4.47 6.83
C ARG A 180 22.21 4.69 6.68
N ASP A 181 21.77 5.21 5.54
CA ASP A 181 20.35 5.49 5.24
C ASP A 181 19.38 4.32 5.45
N ARG A 182 19.88 3.08 5.43
CA ARG A 182 19.11 1.84 5.58
C ARG A 182 19.53 0.96 6.75
N ALA A 183 20.60 1.31 7.46
CA ALA A 183 21.22 0.43 8.44
C ALA A 183 21.46 1.16 9.74
N PHE A 184 21.10 0.53 10.85
CA PHE A 184 21.27 1.09 12.18
C PHE A 184 21.58 -0.01 13.20
N THR A 185 22.26 0.40 14.27
CA THR A 185 22.42 -0.44 15.46
C THR A 185 21.18 -0.34 16.32
N ALA A 186 20.76 -1.47 16.88
CA ALA A 186 19.52 -1.59 17.64
C ALA A 186 19.78 -2.14 19.04
N SER A 187 18.99 -1.67 20.00
CA SER A 187 18.87 -2.26 21.33
C SER A 187 17.62 -3.16 21.42
N GLY A 188 17.53 -3.97 22.48
CA GLY A 188 16.33 -4.78 22.78
C GLY A 188 16.19 -6.10 22.01
N LEU A 189 17.12 -6.41 21.09
CA LEU A 189 17.05 -7.59 20.23
C LEU A 189 18.12 -8.66 20.52
N GLY A 190 18.96 -8.46 21.54
CA GLY A 190 20.10 -9.34 21.84
C GLY A 190 19.75 -10.78 22.24
N THR A 191 18.48 -11.09 22.51
CA THR A 191 17.99 -12.44 22.80
C THR A 191 17.63 -13.25 21.54
N PHE A 192 17.61 -12.62 20.37
CA PHE A 192 17.27 -13.27 19.11
C PHE A 192 18.53 -13.65 18.33
N GLU A 193 18.50 -14.82 17.70
CA GLU A 193 19.60 -15.27 16.85
C GLU A 193 19.77 -14.37 15.63
N ALA A 194 21.00 -14.30 15.10
CA ALA A 194 21.26 -13.63 13.83
C ALA A 194 20.35 -14.21 12.73
N GLY A 195 19.82 -13.34 11.88
CA GLY A 195 18.89 -13.71 10.82
C GLY A 195 17.44 -13.95 11.25
N TRP A 196 17.13 -13.93 12.56
CA TRP A 196 15.76 -14.18 13.04
C TRP A 196 14.72 -13.22 12.46
N PHE A 197 15.11 -11.98 12.16
CA PHE A 197 14.22 -10.97 11.59
C PHE A 197 14.41 -10.75 10.08
N THR A 198 15.34 -11.43 9.41
CA THR A 198 15.52 -11.33 7.94
C THR A 198 14.26 -11.74 7.19
N PHE A 199 13.83 -10.93 6.22
CA PHE A 199 12.52 -10.99 5.53
C PHE A 199 11.32 -10.76 6.46
N GLY A 200 11.56 -10.16 7.62
CA GLY A 200 10.56 -9.74 8.59
C GLY A 200 10.15 -8.29 8.38
N LEU A 201 9.36 -7.75 9.28
CA LEU A 201 8.87 -6.38 9.20
C LEU A 201 9.26 -5.59 10.45
N VAL A 202 9.89 -4.45 10.25
CA VAL A 202 9.98 -3.39 11.25
C VAL A 202 8.75 -2.51 11.09
N GLU A 203 8.04 -2.26 12.20
CA GLU A 203 6.98 -1.27 12.33
C GLU A 203 7.46 -0.19 13.31
N TRP A 204 7.62 1.02 12.81
CA TRP A 204 8.05 2.16 13.62
C TRP A 204 6.92 2.58 14.56
N THR A 205 7.25 2.78 15.83
CA THR A 205 6.29 3.16 16.88
C THR A 205 6.48 4.59 17.38
N SER A 206 7.59 5.24 17.01
CA SER A 206 7.86 6.65 17.28
C SER A 206 8.60 7.31 16.11
N GLY A 207 8.95 8.58 16.29
CA GLY A 207 9.74 9.32 15.31
C GLY A 207 8.96 9.75 14.08
N ALA A 208 9.67 10.30 13.11
CA ALA A 208 9.09 10.78 11.85
C ALA A 208 8.46 9.65 11.01
N ASN A 209 8.89 8.41 11.25
CA ASN A 209 8.43 7.22 10.54
C ASN A 209 7.31 6.46 11.26
N ALA A 210 6.76 6.97 12.38
CA ALA A 210 5.73 6.25 13.14
C ALA A 210 4.61 5.67 12.26
N VAL A 211 4.20 4.43 12.56
CA VAL A 211 3.23 3.59 11.83
C VAL A 211 3.76 3.02 10.50
N ARG A 212 4.92 3.47 10.00
CA ARG A 212 5.52 2.89 8.79
C ARG A 212 6.04 1.49 9.02
N ARG A 213 5.85 0.66 8.00
CA ARG A 213 6.36 -0.71 7.93
C ARG A 213 7.38 -0.81 6.82
N VAL A 214 8.46 -1.53 7.09
CA VAL A 214 9.55 -1.77 6.14
C VAL A 214 10.12 -3.16 6.35
N GLU A 215 10.46 -3.83 5.26
CA GLU A 215 11.06 -5.16 5.31
C GLU A 215 12.50 -5.10 5.81
N VAL A 216 12.88 -6.09 6.61
CA VAL A 216 14.25 -6.29 7.08
C VAL A 216 15.02 -7.10 6.05
N LEU A 217 16.03 -6.50 5.44
CA LEU A 217 16.96 -7.18 4.54
C LEU A 217 17.92 -8.10 5.31
N SER A 218 18.49 -7.62 6.43
CA SER A 218 19.37 -8.41 7.30
C SER A 218 19.21 -8.05 8.77
N HIS A 219 19.46 -9.05 9.62
CA HIS A 219 19.55 -8.94 11.07
C HIS A 219 20.85 -9.60 11.52
N ASP A 220 21.84 -8.80 11.89
CA ASP A 220 23.19 -9.28 12.19
C ASP A 220 23.52 -9.03 13.67
N LEU A 221 24.28 -9.93 14.29
CA LEU A 221 24.87 -9.73 15.62
C LEU A 221 26.40 -9.73 15.47
N VAL A 222 27.04 -8.59 15.70
CA VAL A 222 28.50 -8.42 15.62
C VAL A 222 29.00 -7.92 16.97
N ASP A 223 29.87 -8.69 17.62
CA ASP A 223 30.42 -8.36 18.95
C ASP A 223 29.37 -7.96 20.01
N GLY A 224 28.19 -8.59 19.96
CA GLY A 224 27.06 -8.31 20.85
C GLY A 224 26.21 -7.09 20.46
N VAL A 225 26.54 -6.42 19.35
CA VAL A 225 25.75 -5.32 18.78
C VAL A 225 24.81 -5.86 17.71
N THR A 226 23.52 -5.59 17.87
CA THR A 226 22.52 -5.90 16.83
C THR A 226 22.53 -4.83 15.75
N ILE A 227 22.62 -5.24 14.48
CA ILE A 227 22.50 -4.39 13.31
C ILE A 227 21.29 -4.84 12.50
N LEU A 228 20.40 -3.89 12.18
CA LEU A 228 19.31 -4.11 11.24
C LEU A 228 19.60 -3.34 9.96
N THR A 229 19.50 -4.04 8.82
CA THR A 229 19.49 -3.42 7.50
C THR A 229 18.10 -3.55 6.89
N LEU A 230 17.50 -2.43 6.50
CA LEU A 230 16.19 -2.36 5.86
C LEU A 230 16.29 -2.62 4.35
N LEU A 231 15.25 -3.18 3.76
CA LEU A 231 15.17 -3.44 2.31
C LEU A 231 15.08 -2.16 1.48
N GLU A 232 14.49 -1.10 2.04
CA GLU A 232 14.36 0.20 1.38
C GLU A 232 14.77 1.30 2.37
N ALA A 233 15.30 2.40 1.83
CA ALA A 233 15.58 3.58 2.64
C ALA A 233 14.26 4.27 3.00
N PRO A 234 14.00 4.58 4.27
CA PRO A 234 12.83 5.37 4.62
C PRO A 234 12.97 6.77 4.02
N VAL A 235 11.85 7.31 3.54
CA VAL A 235 11.81 8.66 2.96
C VAL A 235 12.09 9.72 4.02
N ARG A 236 11.69 9.47 5.26
CA ARG A 236 11.95 10.34 6.41
C ARG A 236 13.15 9.77 7.19
N PRO A 237 14.05 10.63 7.68
CA PRO A 237 15.26 10.17 8.35
C PRO A 237 14.93 9.37 9.61
N ILE A 238 15.73 8.34 9.85
CA ILE A 238 15.77 7.63 11.14
C ILE A 238 16.65 8.44 12.08
N THR A 239 16.26 8.53 13.34
CA THR A 239 17.04 9.19 14.39
C THR A 239 17.34 8.23 15.53
N ALA A 240 18.42 8.50 16.28
CA ALA A 240 18.67 7.78 17.53
C ALA A 240 17.45 7.92 18.45
N THR A 241 17.15 6.87 19.21
CA THR A 241 15.97 6.71 20.08
C THR A 241 14.64 6.40 19.38
N ASP A 242 14.58 6.39 18.03
CA ASP A 242 13.38 5.93 17.34
C ASP A 242 13.07 4.47 17.72
N ALA A 243 11.88 4.26 18.27
CA ALA A 243 11.40 2.99 18.77
C ALA A 243 10.62 2.24 17.69
N PHE A 244 10.74 0.91 17.68
CA PHE A 244 10.07 0.05 16.73
C PHE A 244 9.71 -1.32 17.32
N VAL A 245 8.77 -1.98 16.66
CA VAL A 245 8.47 -3.40 16.83
C VAL A 245 8.98 -4.12 15.59
N VAL A 246 9.71 -5.21 15.77
CA VAL A 246 10.16 -6.07 14.67
C VAL A 246 9.52 -7.45 14.79
N ARG A 247 9.01 -7.96 13.67
CA ARG A 247 8.39 -9.29 13.58
C ARG A 247 9.27 -10.23 12.77
N ALA A 248 9.34 -11.49 13.20
CA ALA A 248 10.16 -12.52 12.58
C ALA A 248 9.88 -12.65 11.09
N GLY A 249 10.93 -12.90 10.31
CA GLY A 249 10.80 -13.07 8.87
C GLY A 249 10.68 -14.52 8.41
N CYS A 250 10.24 -14.70 7.17
CA CYS A 250 10.01 -16.00 6.55
C CYS A 250 10.50 -15.98 5.09
N ASP A 251 11.48 -16.84 4.80
CA ASP A 251 12.07 -17.06 3.48
C ASP A 251 11.19 -17.88 2.53
N LYS A 252 9.95 -18.19 2.97
CA LYS A 252 8.94 -18.98 2.26
C LYS A 252 9.36 -20.43 1.97
N ARG A 253 10.39 -20.97 2.62
CA ARG A 253 10.84 -22.37 2.47
C ARG A 253 10.16 -23.28 3.48
N ILE A 254 9.89 -24.53 3.07
CA ILE A 254 9.27 -25.53 3.96
C ILE A 254 10.15 -25.86 5.17
N ALA A 255 11.47 -25.89 5.00
CA ALA A 255 12.41 -26.14 6.09
C ALA A 255 12.24 -25.11 7.21
N THR A 256 12.29 -23.82 6.88
CA THR A 256 12.07 -22.71 7.82
C THR A 256 10.65 -22.74 8.41
N CYS A 257 9.64 -23.07 7.59
CA CYS A 257 8.26 -23.24 8.07
C CYS A 257 8.15 -24.31 9.18
N GLY A 258 8.89 -25.40 9.06
CA GLY A 258 8.95 -26.47 10.06
C GLY A 258 9.81 -26.12 11.27
N THR A 259 11.05 -25.67 11.07
CA THR A 259 12.00 -25.48 12.16
C THR A 259 11.71 -24.24 12.99
N LYS A 260 11.39 -23.11 12.35
CA LYS A 260 11.18 -21.83 13.03
C LYS A 260 9.75 -21.66 13.53
N PHE A 261 8.77 -22.11 12.74
CA PHE A 261 7.35 -21.84 12.99
C PHE A 261 6.52 -23.07 13.35
N ALA A 262 7.06 -24.29 13.22
CA ALA A 262 6.33 -25.55 13.41
C ALA A 262 4.98 -25.61 12.64
N ASN A 263 4.95 -25.04 11.43
CA ASN A 263 3.70 -24.72 10.72
C ASN A 263 3.59 -25.36 9.31
N VAL A 264 4.23 -26.51 9.09
CA VAL A 264 4.21 -27.22 7.80
C VAL A 264 2.79 -27.53 7.32
N ALA A 265 1.85 -27.82 8.24
CA ALA A 265 0.45 -28.11 7.90
C ALA A 265 -0.26 -26.96 7.17
N ASN A 266 0.17 -25.71 7.39
CA ASN A 266 -0.37 -24.53 6.72
C ASN A 266 0.56 -24.01 5.61
N PHE A 267 1.58 -24.76 5.22
CA PHE A 267 2.42 -24.43 4.08
C PHE A 267 1.58 -24.41 2.80
N ARG A 268 1.71 -23.35 1.99
CA ARG A 268 0.88 -23.15 0.80
C ARG A 268 1.65 -23.27 -0.52
N GLY A 269 2.93 -23.62 -0.46
CA GLY A 269 3.72 -23.97 -1.63
C GLY A 269 3.68 -25.47 -1.96
N PHE A 270 4.40 -25.85 -3.00
CA PHE A 270 4.51 -27.21 -3.52
C PHE A 270 5.98 -27.63 -3.53
N PRO A 271 6.57 -27.98 -2.37
CA PRO A 271 8.02 -28.12 -2.22
C PRO A 271 8.62 -29.27 -3.05
N HIS A 272 7.79 -30.21 -3.48
CA HIS A 272 8.18 -31.37 -4.28
C HIS A 272 7.71 -31.27 -5.74
N ILE A 273 7.31 -30.07 -6.20
CA ILE A 273 6.92 -29.90 -7.59
C ILE A 273 8.11 -30.22 -8.51
N PRO A 274 8.00 -31.22 -9.40
CA PRO A 274 9.10 -31.55 -10.29
C PRO A 274 9.37 -30.39 -11.28
N GLY A 275 10.65 -30.15 -11.57
CA GLY A 275 11.07 -29.20 -12.59
C GLY A 275 10.71 -29.66 -14.01
N GLN A 276 10.87 -28.77 -14.99
CA GLN A 276 10.61 -29.09 -16.40
C GLN A 276 11.44 -30.27 -16.92
N ASP A 277 12.66 -30.44 -16.41
CA ASP A 277 13.54 -31.57 -16.77
C ASP A 277 12.91 -32.93 -16.43
N ALA A 278 12.12 -33.01 -15.35
CA ALA A 278 11.43 -34.25 -14.98
C ALA A 278 10.33 -34.62 -16.00
N VAL A 279 9.72 -33.62 -16.65
CA VAL A 279 8.68 -33.84 -17.67
C VAL A 279 9.28 -34.33 -18.99
N LEU A 280 10.49 -33.91 -19.31
CA LEU A 280 11.20 -34.30 -20.54
C LEU A 280 12.02 -35.59 -20.39
N ARG A 281 12.23 -36.07 -19.15
CA ARG A 281 13.03 -37.26 -18.88
C ARG A 281 12.31 -38.52 -19.36
N TYR A 282 13.01 -39.34 -20.14
CA TYR A 282 12.59 -40.71 -20.45
C TYR A 282 13.26 -41.70 -19.51
N ALA A 283 12.61 -42.83 -19.24
CA ALA A 283 13.16 -43.87 -18.39
C ALA A 283 14.37 -44.55 -19.07
N THR A 284 15.53 -44.49 -18.42
CA THR A 284 16.75 -45.23 -18.81
C THR A 284 16.85 -46.52 -18.00
N LYS A 285 17.51 -47.56 -18.51
CA LYS A 285 17.72 -48.81 -17.73
C LYS A 285 18.70 -48.61 -16.57
N ASP A 286 19.62 -47.67 -16.73
CA ASP A 286 20.60 -47.29 -15.72
C ASP A 286 20.10 -46.07 -14.93
N GLY A 287 20.27 -46.08 -13.60
CA GLY A 287 19.99 -44.95 -12.72
C GLY A 287 18.78 -45.11 -11.79
N GLY A 288 19.00 -45.72 -10.62
CA GLY A 288 18.26 -45.40 -9.38
C GLY A 288 16.73 -45.45 -9.39
N HIS A 289 16.12 -46.49 -9.97
CA HIS A 289 14.65 -46.70 -10.01
C HIS A 289 14.10 -47.32 -8.72
N GLU A 290 14.56 -46.83 -7.57
CA GLU A 290 14.26 -47.43 -6.25
C GLU A 290 13.11 -46.71 -5.52
N GLY A 291 12.48 -45.71 -6.15
CA GLY A 291 11.37 -44.96 -5.57
C GLY A 291 11.77 -43.96 -4.47
N ALA A 292 13.02 -43.49 -4.48
CA ALA A 292 13.49 -42.45 -3.57
C ALA A 292 12.90 -41.07 -3.91
N VAL A 293 13.00 -40.13 -2.95
CA VAL A 293 12.66 -38.72 -3.19
C VAL A 293 13.59 -38.17 -4.28
N LEU A 294 12.98 -37.62 -5.34
CA LEU A 294 13.67 -36.96 -6.46
C LEU A 294 14.32 -35.64 -6.07
#